data_AF-A0A819ZET2-F1
#
_entry.id   AF-A0A819ZET2-F1
#
_cell.length_a   1.000
_cell.length_b   1.000
_cell.length_c   1.000
_cell.angle_alpha   90.00
_cell.angle_beta   90.00
_cell.angle_gamma   90.00
#
_symmetry.space_group_name_H-M   'P 1'
#
loop_
_entity.id
_entity.type
_entity.pdbx_description
1 polymer ?
#
loop_
_entity_poly.entity_id
_entity_poly.type
_entity_poly.pdbx_seq_one_letter_code
_entity_poly.pdbx_strand_id
1 'polypeptide(L)'
;MSKNIPTEYVRLLRQFVTLCDAQPEMLQAPELGFFREWLAKLGATVPKDRSRHTSETKSEEKDTPSDDNETPSESKIHEETAKVESDPESELELDMTGVIEGDKDEPQPMGDPNIEVTDAMSEQADAKRGEAQAKLSEGAFEEAISLFTQAIENNPQSAILHAKRAQCYIKLQKPNAAIRDCNRALELNENSQQALKWRGKAHRMLGDWDEAYKDFCKAQLSDFDEDVQTWCKEVQAKKVAEHKRKYERLREVKEIDAKRERVRKAQEAYAKAQQEENERRAREQQTRSAGGQQFPGFPGGMGGMGGMGGMGGMGGMGGMGGMGGADLGDLGGLGAVMNDPEILEALQDPDVQKAFSEVSADPSKLAAHQSNPKVRKVMEKLASKFGGAGGPMGGGFPNFPGGMGGGASASDTNDLD
;
A
#
# COMPACT_ATOMS: atom_id res chain seq x y z
N MET A 1 -1.71 -42.06 13.76
CA MET A 1 -2.47 -40.79 13.59
C MET A 1 -1.46 -39.70 13.25
N SER A 2 -1.42 -39.26 11.99
CA SER A 2 -0.51 -38.19 11.57
C SER A 2 -1.02 -36.86 12.15
N LYS A 3 -0.28 -36.27 13.08
CA LYS A 3 -0.56 -34.91 13.57
C LYS A 3 -0.05 -33.95 12.50
N ASN A 4 -0.94 -33.50 11.62
CA ASN A 4 -0.60 -32.48 10.64
C ASN A 4 -0.33 -31.16 11.36
N ILE A 5 0.94 -30.76 11.40
CA ILE A 5 1.35 -29.44 11.87
C ILE A 5 0.92 -28.43 10.81
N PRO A 6 0.18 -27.36 11.14
CA PRO A 6 -0.23 -26.36 10.16
C PRO A 6 0.97 -25.73 9.46
N THR A 7 0.88 -25.57 8.14
CA THR A 7 1.99 -25.16 7.25
C THR A 7 2.62 -23.83 7.66
N GLU A 8 1.82 -22.89 8.17
CA GLU A 8 2.31 -21.58 8.62
C GLU A 8 3.26 -21.68 9.82
N TYR A 9 2.98 -22.56 10.80
CA TYR A 9 3.89 -22.75 11.94
C TYR A 9 5.21 -23.37 11.50
N VAL A 10 5.19 -24.29 10.53
CA VAL A 10 6.41 -24.86 9.94
C VAL A 10 7.20 -23.79 9.20
N ARG A 11 6.53 -22.88 8.48
CA ARG A 11 7.18 -21.78 7.76
C ARG A 11 7.85 -20.78 8.71
N LEU A 12 7.13 -20.36 9.76
CA LEU A 12 7.66 -19.45 10.79
C LEU A 12 8.84 -20.08 11.53
N LEU A 13 8.74 -21.37 11.89
CA LEU A 13 9.83 -22.09 12.53
C LEU A 13 11.08 -22.15 11.64
N ARG A 14 10.93 -22.40 10.33
CA ARG A 14 12.07 -22.37 9.40
C ARG A 14 12.74 -21.00 9.36
N GLN A 15 11.95 -19.93 9.28
CA GLN A 15 12.49 -18.56 9.26
C GLN A 15 13.28 -18.26 10.54
N PHE A 16 12.74 -18.66 11.69
CA PHE A 16 13.41 -18.49 12.98
C PHE A 16 14.72 -19.30 13.07
N VAL A 17 14.73 -20.54 12.59
CA VAL A 17 15.95 -21.37 12.56
C VAL A 17 17.02 -20.73 11.67
N THR A 18 16.65 -20.27 10.47
CA THR A 18 17.59 -19.56 9.57
C THR A 18 18.16 -18.29 10.21
N LEU A 19 17.35 -17.58 10.99
CA LEU A 19 17.80 -16.41 11.73
C LEU A 19 18.78 -16.77 12.85
N CYS A 20 18.54 -17.87 13.57
CA CYS A 20 19.46 -18.39 14.60
C CYS A 20 20.79 -18.86 14.01
N ASP A 21 20.78 -19.42 12.80
CA ASP A 21 22.02 -19.80 12.08
C ASP A 21 22.84 -18.56 11.67
N ALA A 22 22.17 -17.48 11.27
CA ALA A 22 22.82 -16.22 10.91
C ALA A 22 23.34 -15.45 12.13
N GLN A 23 22.63 -15.51 13.26
CA GLN A 23 22.94 -14.77 14.49
C GLN A 23 22.76 -15.65 15.74
N PRO A 24 23.79 -16.42 16.14
CA PRO A 24 23.72 -17.32 17.30
C PRO A 24 23.54 -16.59 18.65
N GLU A 25 23.91 -15.31 18.72
CA GLU A 25 23.80 -14.47 19.92
C GLU A 25 22.35 -14.21 20.33
N MET A 26 21.42 -14.22 19.37
CA MET A 26 20.00 -14.03 19.62
C MET A 26 19.43 -15.08 20.57
N LEU A 27 19.97 -16.31 20.53
CA LEU A 27 19.58 -17.38 21.44
C LEU A 27 19.86 -17.05 22.91
N GLN A 28 20.60 -15.99 23.22
CA GLN A 28 20.89 -15.52 24.57
C GLN A 28 19.93 -14.43 25.06
N ALA A 29 19.04 -13.93 24.21
CA ALA A 29 18.02 -12.95 24.59
C ALA A 29 17.13 -13.46 25.74
N PRO A 30 16.76 -12.62 26.71
CA PRO A 30 15.96 -13.04 27.87
C PRO A 30 14.60 -13.63 27.47
N GLU A 31 14.00 -13.12 26.40
CA GLU A 31 12.71 -13.58 25.86
C GLU A 31 12.73 -15.03 25.36
N LEU A 32 13.90 -15.54 24.94
CA LEU A 32 14.08 -16.91 24.43
C LEU A 32 14.53 -17.90 25.53
N GLY A 33 14.33 -17.55 26.81
CA GLY A 33 14.66 -18.41 27.95
C GLY A 33 14.00 -19.79 27.90
N PHE A 34 12.70 -19.84 27.60
CA PHE A 34 11.95 -21.10 27.48
C PHE A 34 12.50 -22.00 26.36
N PHE A 35 12.98 -21.41 25.26
CA PHE A 35 13.52 -22.14 24.12
C PHE A 35 14.88 -22.74 24.45
N ARG A 36 15.73 -22.02 25.19
CA ARG A 36 17.00 -22.57 25.72
C ARG A 36 16.77 -23.74 26.67
N GLU A 37 15.81 -23.63 27.58
CA GLU A 37 15.46 -24.73 28.50
C GLU A 37 14.96 -25.97 27.74
N TRP A 38 14.17 -25.75 26.69
CA TRP A 38 13.70 -26.82 25.81
C TRP A 38 14.87 -27.48 25.04
N LEU A 39 15.79 -26.70 24.49
CA LEU A 39 17.01 -27.22 23.84
C LEU A 39 17.90 -28.01 24.80
N ALA A 40 18.04 -27.54 26.04
CA ALA A 40 18.80 -28.24 27.09
C ALA A 40 18.17 -29.60 27.44
N LYS A 41 16.83 -29.70 27.49
CA LYS A 41 16.12 -30.97 27.68
C LYS A 41 16.36 -31.96 26.54
N LEU A 42 16.64 -31.47 25.32
CA LEU A 42 16.99 -32.28 24.16
C LEU A 42 18.49 -32.60 24.08
N GLY A 43 19.30 -32.17 25.06
CA GLY A 43 20.75 -32.40 25.09
C GLY A 43 21.55 -31.49 24.17
N ALA A 44 20.95 -30.44 23.60
CA ALA A 44 21.67 -29.48 22.77
C ALA A 44 22.50 -28.51 23.65
N THR A 45 23.75 -28.25 23.23
CA THR A 45 24.64 -27.32 23.92
C THR A 45 24.71 -26.01 23.14
N VAL A 46 24.20 -24.92 23.72
CA VAL A 46 24.26 -23.58 23.11
C VAL A 46 25.59 -22.90 23.50
N PRO A 47 26.38 -22.36 22.54
CA PRO A 47 27.61 -21.63 22.84
C PRO A 47 27.35 -20.44 23.77
N LYS A 48 28.15 -20.31 24.84
CA LYS A 48 28.10 -19.16 25.75
C LYS A 48 28.78 -17.95 25.11
N ASP A 49 28.27 -16.77 25.45
CA ASP A 49 28.75 -15.46 25.01
C ASP A 49 30.29 -15.37 25.08
N ARG A 50 30.92 -14.95 23.98
CA ARG A 50 32.36 -14.65 23.96
C ARG A 50 32.63 -13.18 24.32
N SER A 51 31.62 -12.40 24.67
CA SER A 51 31.74 -11.01 25.11
C SER A 51 31.69 -10.88 26.64
N ARG A 52 32.78 -11.26 27.30
CA ARG A 52 33.16 -10.70 28.60
C ARG A 52 34.65 -10.44 28.62
N HIS A 53 35.07 -9.31 28.06
CA HIS A 53 36.24 -8.60 28.55
C HIS A 53 35.77 -7.37 29.31
N THR A 54 35.55 -7.55 30.61
CA THR A 54 35.68 -6.49 31.59
C THR A 54 37.16 -6.23 31.80
N SER A 55 37.66 -5.07 31.36
CA SER A 55 38.91 -4.50 31.87
C SER A 55 38.58 -3.22 32.62
N GLU A 56 38.56 -3.31 33.94
CA GLU A 56 38.75 -2.19 34.83
C GLU A 56 40.17 -1.64 34.65
N THR A 57 40.35 -0.37 34.25
CA THR A 57 41.32 0.55 34.90
C THR A 57 41.13 2.01 34.44
N LYS A 58 40.65 2.84 35.38
CA LYS A 58 41.11 4.20 35.77
C LYS A 58 41.58 5.24 34.71
N SER A 59 40.82 6.34 34.69
CA SER A 59 41.22 7.78 34.70
C SER A 59 42.42 8.28 33.89
N GLU A 60 42.18 9.25 32.99
CA GLU A 60 42.71 10.63 33.10
C GLU A 60 42.13 11.57 32.02
N GLU A 61 42.02 12.85 32.39
CA GLU A 61 41.55 14.00 31.62
C GLU A 61 42.47 14.34 30.44
N LYS A 62 41.92 14.85 29.32
CA LYS A 62 42.14 16.23 28.82
C LYS A 62 41.69 16.46 27.37
N ASP A 63 41.16 17.67 27.19
CA ASP A 63 41.25 18.57 26.04
C ASP A 63 40.72 18.14 24.67
N THR A 64 39.63 18.81 24.26
CA THR A 64 39.39 19.21 22.87
C THR A 64 40.41 20.30 22.46
N PRO A 65 40.78 20.39 21.18
CA PRO A 65 40.05 21.35 20.34
C PRO A 65 39.82 20.91 18.88
N SER A 66 38.84 21.58 18.28
CA SER A 66 38.64 21.83 16.85
C SER A 66 39.92 22.09 16.06
N ASP A 67 40.02 21.64 14.80
CA ASP A 67 39.92 22.56 13.65
C ASP A 67 39.85 21.85 12.28
N ASP A 68 39.37 22.66 11.36
CA ASP A 68 39.03 22.58 9.95
C ASP A 68 39.93 21.83 8.92
N ASN A 69 39.21 21.27 7.94
CA ASN A 69 39.39 21.45 6.49
C ASN A 69 40.64 20.90 5.78
N GLU A 70 40.43 19.97 4.84
CA GLU A 70 40.72 20.20 3.41
C GLU A 70 40.32 18.97 2.57
N THR A 71 39.47 19.21 1.58
CA THR A 71 39.37 18.37 0.37
C THR A 71 40.44 18.85 -0.63
N PRO A 72 40.82 18.04 -1.63
CA PRO A 72 40.17 18.28 -2.93
C PRO A 72 39.94 17.03 -3.79
N SER A 73 38.92 17.15 -4.65
CA SER A 73 38.86 16.75 -6.08
C SER A 73 39.33 15.34 -6.49
N GLU A 74 38.72 14.58 -7.37
CA GLU A 74 37.78 14.81 -8.46
C GLU A 74 37.63 13.41 -9.10
N SER A 75 36.42 12.98 -9.44
CA SER A 75 36.13 12.43 -10.77
C SER A 75 34.68 11.98 -10.83
N LYS A 76 33.92 12.75 -11.61
CA LYS A 76 32.60 12.42 -12.14
C LYS A 76 32.66 11.10 -12.91
N ILE A 77 31.81 10.16 -12.53
CA ILE A 77 31.17 9.27 -13.50
C ILE A 77 29.66 9.43 -13.27
N HIS A 78 29.01 10.09 -14.22
CA HIS A 78 27.56 10.11 -14.33
C HIS A 78 27.12 8.69 -14.66
N GLU A 79 26.68 7.94 -13.66
CA GLU A 79 25.81 6.79 -13.88
C GLU A 79 24.39 7.31 -13.76
N GLU A 80 23.76 7.50 -14.92
CA GLU A 80 22.35 7.81 -15.08
C GLU A 80 21.54 6.59 -14.65
N THR A 81 21.45 6.38 -13.33
CA THR A 81 20.43 5.50 -12.76
C THR A 81 19.10 6.18 -13.02
N ALA A 82 18.37 5.69 -14.02
CA ALA A 82 16.97 5.98 -14.23
C ALA A 82 16.23 5.83 -12.90
N LYS A 83 15.96 6.98 -12.28
CA LYS A 83 15.19 7.13 -11.07
C LYS A 83 13.80 6.62 -11.44
N VAL A 84 13.51 5.35 -11.15
CA VAL A 84 12.15 4.88 -11.05
C VAL A 84 11.56 5.73 -9.94
N GLU A 85 10.85 6.78 -10.32
CA GLU A 85 10.01 7.54 -9.40
C GLU A 85 9.16 6.49 -8.69
N SER A 86 9.47 6.28 -7.40
CA SER A 86 8.54 5.62 -6.52
C SER A 86 7.34 6.53 -6.51
N ASP A 87 6.35 6.17 -7.31
CA ASP A 87 4.99 6.64 -7.16
C ASP A 87 4.71 6.56 -5.65
N PRO A 88 4.48 7.69 -4.96
CA PRO A 88 4.14 7.65 -3.54
C PRO A 88 2.93 6.73 -3.47
N GLU A 89 3.11 5.59 -2.81
CA GLU A 89 2.08 4.57 -2.65
C GLU A 89 0.75 5.29 -2.47
N SER A 90 -0.23 4.96 -3.32
CA SER A 90 -1.57 5.49 -3.19
C SER A 90 -2.07 5.15 -1.79
N GLU A 91 -1.82 6.07 -0.86
CA GLU A 91 -2.18 5.99 0.54
C GLU A 91 -3.68 6.26 0.57
N LEU A 92 -4.44 5.24 0.17
CA LEU A 92 -5.85 5.15 0.48
C LEU A 92 -5.91 5.10 2.00
N GLU A 93 -5.97 6.27 2.64
CA GLU A 93 -6.10 6.39 4.09
C GLU A 93 -7.29 5.52 4.52
N LEU A 94 -7.07 4.63 5.49
CA LEU A 94 -8.21 4.01 6.17
C LEU A 94 -8.93 5.19 6.81
N ASP A 95 -10.25 5.21 6.72
CA ASP A 95 -11.03 6.05 7.58
C ASP A 95 -10.78 5.61 9.04
N MET A 96 -9.78 6.25 9.66
CA MET A 96 -9.34 6.20 11.06
C MET A 96 -10.42 6.49 12.09
N THR A 97 -11.62 6.90 11.65
CA THR A 97 -12.60 7.49 12.56
C THR A 97 -12.98 6.52 13.68
N GLY A 98 -12.73 6.96 14.90
CA GLY A 98 -13.05 6.22 16.12
C GLY A 98 -11.99 5.24 16.62
N VAL A 99 -10.87 5.07 15.91
CA VAL A 99 -9.69 4.37 16.45
C VAL A 99 -8.88 5.33 17.29
N ILE A 100 -8.54 4.91 18.51
CA ILE A 100 -7.75 5.65 19.49
C ILE A 100 -6.57 4.80 19.94
N GLU A 101 -5.52 5.45 20.43
CA GLU A 101 -4.43 4.75 21.10
C GLU A 101 -4.93 4.16 22.42
N GLY A 102 -4.45 2.96 22.76
CA GLY A 102 -4.80 2.31 24.02
C GLY A 102 -4.26 3.06 25.23
N ASP A 103 -5.02 3.05 26.33
CA ASP A 103 -4.58 3.62 27.60
C ASP A 103 -3.35 2.88 28.14
N LYS A 104 -2.37 3.66 28.61
CA LYS A 104 -1.10 3.20 29.19
C LYS A 104 -1.06 3.31 30.71
N ASP A 105 -2.24 3.46 31.33
CA ASP A 105 -2.39 3.55 32.78
C ASP A 105 -2.05 2.21 33.46
N GLU A 106 -1.67 2.29 34.73
CA GLU A 106 -1.46 1.10 35.55
C GLU A 106 -2.72 0.23 35.61
N PRO A 107 -2.59 -1.10 35.69
CA PRO A 107 -3.73 -1.99 35.82
C PRO A 107 -4.61 -1.63 37.03
N GLN A 108 -5.90 -1.47 36.79
CA GLN A 108 -6.85 -1.10 37.83
C GLN A 108 -7.03 -2.23 38.88
N PRO A 109 -7.46 -1.91 40.12
CA PRO A 109 -7.73 -2.92 41.14
C PRO A 109 -8.84 -3.89 40.71
N MET A 110 -8.61 -5.20 40.84
CA MET A 110 -9.55 -6.26 40.42
C MET A 110 -10.22 -7.00 41.59
N GLY A 111 -9.92 -6.61 42.83
CA GLY A 111 -10.27 -7.35 44.05
C GLY A 111 -9.47 -8.64 44.22
N ASP A 112 -9.59 -9.27 45.39
CA ASP A 112 -8.97 -10.58 45.65
C ASP A 112 -9.89 -11.71 45.15
N PRO A 113 -9.52 -12.46 44.11
CA PRO A 113 -10.37 -13.51 43.57
C PRO A 113 -10.67 -14.66 44.56
N ASN A 114 -9.86 -14.81 45.61
CA ASN A 114 -9.97 -15.90 46.58
C ASN A 114 -10.73 -15.53 47.86
N ILE A 115 -11.21 -14.29 47.99
CA ILE A 115 -11.96 -13.88 49.16
C ILE A 115 -13.30 -14.62 49.25
N GLU A 116 -13.63 -15.14 50.43
CA GLU A 116 -14.94 -15.69 50.70
C GLU A 116 -15.95 -14.54 50.84
N VAL A 117 -16.85 -14.42 49.88
CA VAL A 117 -17.87 -13.37 49.87
C VAL A 117 -18.98 -13.75 50.84
N THR A 118 -19.05 -13.06 51.98
CA THR A 118 -20.16 -13.21 52.94
C THR A 118 -21.42 -12.49 52.45
N ASP A 119 -22.59 -12.87 52.97
CA ASP A 119 -23.87 -12.21 52.63
C ASP A 119 -23.82 -10.69 52.87
N ALA A 120 -23.19 -10.26 53.96
CA ALA A 120 -23.01 -8.84 54.29
C ALA A 120 -22.11 -8.11 53.27
N MET A 121 -21.04 -8.75 52.80
CA MET A 121 -20.18 -8.20 51.76
C MET A 121 -20.90 -8.13 50.41
N SER A 122 -21.72 -9.14 50.09
CA SER A 122 -22.55 -9.11 48.88
C SER A 122 -23.58 -7.99 48.93
N GLU A 123 -24.25 -7.78 50.07
CA GLU A 123 -25.21 -6.69 50.26
C GLU A 123 -24.53 -5.31 50.15
N GLN A 124 -23.35 -5.16 50.74
CA GLN A 124 -22.54 -3.94 50.61
C GLN A 124 -22.10 -3.71 49.16
N ALA A 125 -21.70 -4.76 48.44
CA ALA A 125 -21.34 -4.68 47.03
C ALA A 125 -22.55 -4.26 46.17
N ASP A 126 -23.74 -4.78 46.44
CA ASP A 126 -24.97 -4.41 45.75
C ASP A 126 -25.42 -2.97 46.04
N ALA A 127 -25.29 -2.52 47.29
CA ALA A 127 -25.53 -1.12 47.65
C ALA A 127 -24.59 -0.19 46.88
N LYS A 128 -23.29 -0.49 46.85
CA LYS A 128 -22.28 0.26 46.10
C LYS A 128 -22.51 0.21 44.59
N ARG A 129 -22.96 -0.93 44.05
CA ARG A 129 -23.37 -1.08 42.65
C ARG A 129 -24.54 -0.15 42.32
N GLY A 130 -25.52 -0.03 43.22
CA GLY A 130 -26.66 0.89 43.07
C GLY A 130 -26.21 2.35 43.02
N GLU A 131 -25.36 2.77 43.96
CA GLU A 131 -24.76 4.11 43.98
C GLU A 131 -23.95 4.39 42.69
N ALA A 132 -23.11 3.44 42.29
CA ALA A 132 -22.29 3.55 41.08
C ALA A 132 -23.15 3.68 39.81
N GLN A 133 -24.26 2.94 39.74
CA GLN A 133 -25.19 3.00 38.61
C GLN A 133 -25.91 4.36 38.53
N ALA A 134 -26.22 4.99 39.67
CA ALA A 134 -26.74 6.36 39.71
C ALA A 134 -25.71 7.35 39.16
N LYS A 135 -24.45 7.28 39.61
CA LYS A 135 -23.34 8.11 39.09
C LYS A 135 -23.07 7.91 37.60
N LEU A 136 -23.18 6.68 37.12
CA LEU A 136 -23.08 6.36 35.69
C LEU A 136 -24.20 7.07 34.90
N SER A 137 -25.42 7.10 35.42
CA SER A 137 -26.55 7.79 34.77
C SER A 137 -26.45 9.32 34.81
N GLU A 138 -25.78 9.88 35.82
CA GLU A 138 -25.43 11.30 35.92
C GLU A 138 -24.29 11.71 34.97
N GLY A 139 -23.56 10.74 34.41
CA GLY A 139 -22.37 10.98 33.58
C GLY A 139 -21.08 11.20 34.38
N ALA A 140 -21.10 11.03 35.70
CA ALA A 140 -19.93 11.10 36.57
C ALA A 140 -19.15 9.77 36.55
N PHE A 141 -18.42 9.51 35.46
CA PHE A 141 -17.82 8.20 35.19
C PHE A 141 -16.68 7.84 36.14
N GLU A 142 -15.82 8.78 36.53
CA GLU A 142 -14.73 8.55 37.49
C GLU A 142 -15.26 8.20 38.89
N GLU A 143 -16.30 8.91 39.36
CA GLU A 143 -16.98 8.59 40.61
C GLU A 143 -17.63 7.21 40.56
N ALA A 144 -18.28 6.88 39.44
CA ALA A 144 -18.86 5.56 39.22
C ALA A 144 -17.80 4.46 39.24
N ILE A 145 -16.62 4.69 38.64
CA ILE A 145 -15.50 3.73 38.67
C ILE A 145 -15.00 3.51 40.10
N SER A 146 -14.87 4.56 40.90
CA SER A 146 -14.48 4.44 42.31
C SER A 146 -15.48 3.58 43.10
N LEU A 147 -16.78 3.84 42.92
CA LEU A 147 -17.83 3.07 43.59
C LEU A 147 -17.91 1.62 43.09
N PHE A 148 -17.75 1.37 41.79
CA PHE A 148 -17.66 0.01 41.26
C PHE A 148 -16.41 -0.72 41.76
N THR A 149 -15.29 -0.01 41.95
CA THR A 149 -14.07 -0.61 42.49
C THR A 149 -14.29 -1.04 43.94
N GLN A 150 -14.92 -0.20 44.77
CA GLN A 150 -15.33 -0.58 46.12
C GLN A 150 -16.31 -1.77 46.11
N ALA A 151 -17.25 -1.82 45.15
CA ALA A 151 -18.16 -2.94 45.01
C ALA A 151 -17.40 -4.25 44.65
N ILE A 152 -16.41 -4.17 43.76
CA ILE A 152 -15.56 -5.30 43.35
C ILE A 152 -14.67 -5.78 44.49
N GLU A 153 -14.13 -4.88 45.32
CA GLU A 153 -13.36 -5.25 46.51
C GLU A 153 -14.20 -6.04 47.52
N ASN A 154 -15.50 -5.75 47.62
CA ASN A 154 -16.45 -6.49 48.47
C ASN A 154 -16.97 -7.78 47.80
N ASN A 155 -17.16 -7.80 46.48
CA ASN A 155 -17.59 -8.99 45.73
C ASN A 155 -16.88 -9.11 44.38
N PRO A 156 -15.64 -9.66 44.35
CA PRO A 156 -14.86 -9.75 43.12
C PRO A 156 -15.34 -10.86 42.18
N GLN A 157 -16.24 -11.73 42.63
CA GLN A 157 -16.80 -12.85 41.87
C GLN A 157 -18.06 -12.47 41.06
N SER A 158 -18.51 -11.22 41.16
CA SER A 158 -19.66 -10.73 40.37
C SER A 158 -19.24 -10.25 38.98
N ALA A 159 -19.58 -11.02 37.95
CA ALA A 159 -19.33 -10.67 36.55
C ALA A 159 -19.96 -9.33 36.13
N ILE A 160 -21.11 -8.99 36.72
CA ILE A 160 -21.86 -7.76 36.40
C ILE A 160 -21.09 -6.52 36.84
N LEU A 161 -20.41 -6.56 38.00
CA LEU A 161 -19.64 -5.42 38.50
C LEU A 161 -18.50 -5.06 37.54
N HIS A 162 -17.73 -6.06 37.11
CA HIS A 162 -16.66 -5.90 36.13
C HIS A 162 -17.21 -5.37 34.80
N ALA A 163 -18.30 -5.95 34.27
CA ALA A 163 -18.90 -5.48 33.02
C ALA A 163 -19.43 -4.03 33.09
N LYS A 164 -19.95 -3.61 34.25
CA LYS A 164 -20.45 -2.24 34.46
C LYS A 164 -19.32 -1.23 34.65
N ARG A 165 -18.22 -1.61 35.30
CA ARG A 165 -17.03 -0.76 35.37
C ARG A 165 -16.35 -0.61 34.00
N ALA A 166 -16.31 -1.68 33.20
CA ALA A 166 -15.88 -1.62 31.80
C ALA A 166 -16.70 -0.61 30.97
N GLN A 167 -18.02 -0.53 31.20
CA GLN A 167 -18.86 0.49 30.56
C GLN A 167 -18.37 1.92 30.83
N CYS A 168 -18.00 2.22 32.09
CA CYS A 168 -17.45 3.53 32.46
C CYS A 168 -16.12 3.79 31.74
N TYR A 169 -15.22 2.79 31.70
CA TYR A 169 -13.95 2.93 31.00
C TYR A 169 -14.12 3.19 29.50
N ILE A 170 -15.09 2.54 28.85
CA ILE A 170 -15.45 2.84 27.46
C ILE A 170 -15.89 4.30 27.29
N LYS A 171 -16.68 4.83 28.23
CA LYS A 171 -17.14 6.24 28.19
C LYS A 171 -15.98 7.22 28.40
N LEU A 172 -14.96 6.84 29.16
CA LEU A 172 -13.72 7.59 29.36
C LEU A 172 -12.63 7.33 28.31
N GLN A 173 -12.94 6.60 27.24
CA GLN A 173 -11.97 6.25 26.20
C GLN A 173 -10.72 5.51 26.73
N LYS A 174 -10.91 4.61 27.71
CA LYS A 174 -9.87 3.72 28.26
C LYS A 174 -10.12 2.25 27.85
N PRO A 175 -9.86 1.87 26.58
CA PRO A 175 -10.22 0.56 26.06
C PRO A 175 -9.43 -0.60 26.69
N ASN A 176 -8.15 -0.44 27.03
CA ASN A 176 -7.34 -1.50 27.66
C ASN A 176 -7.85 -1.81 29.07
N ALA A 177 -8.15 -0.78 29.88
CA ALA A 177 -8.80 -0.97 31.17
C ALA A 177 -10.16 -1.69 31.02
N ALA A 178 -10.98 -1.29 30.05
CA ALA A 178 -12.26 -1.96 29.77
C ALA A 178 -12.08 -3.44 29.38
N ILE A 179 -11.08 -3.77 28.57
CA ILE A 179 -10.77 -5.15 28.14
C ILE A 179 -10.40 -6.02 29.35
N ARG A 180 -9.59 -5.52 30.29
CA ARG A 180 -9.22 -6.26 31.51
C ARG A 180 -10.45 -6.63 32.34
N ASP A 181 -11.34 -5.67 32.55
CA ASP A 181 -12.61 -5.89 33.27
C ASP A 181 -13.53 -6.86 32.52
N CYS A 182 -13.69 -6.69 31.20
CA CYS A 182 -14.51 -7.60 30.41
C CYS A 182 -13.95 -9.02 30.39
N ASN A 183 -12.63 -9.20 30.31
CA ASN A 183 -12.01 -10.53 30.40
C ASN A 183 -12.32 -11.18 31.74
N ARG A 184 -12.19 -10.43 32.84
CA ARG A 184 -12.56 -10.95 34.17
C ARG A 184 -14.05 -11.30 34.26
N ALA A 185 -14.93 -10.47 33.70
CA ALA A 185 -16.37 -10.75 33.64
C ALA A 185 -16.67 -12.03 32.85
N LEU A 186 -15.94 -12.29 31.77
CA LEU A 186 -16.12 -13.48 30.91
C LEU A 186 -15.48 -14.74 31.49
N GLU A 187 -14.42 -14.62 32.31
CA GLU A 187 -13.93 -15.73 33.13
C GLU A 187 -14.97 -16.19 34.15
N LEU A 188 -15.71 -15.23 34.74
CA LEU A 188 -16.76 -15.50 35.73
C LEU A 188 -18.06 -15.98 35.08
N ASN A 189 -18.42 -15.40 33.94
CA ASN A 189 -19.59 -15.78 33.14
C ASN A 189 -19.29 -15.61 31.64
N GLU A 190 -18.96 -16.72 30.98
CA GLU A 190 -18.56 -16.76 29.57
C GLU A 190 -19.63 -16.17 28.62
N ASN A 191 -20.90 -16.30 28.99
CA ASN A 191 -22.04 -15.84 28.16
C ASN A 191 -22.57 -14.46 28.59
N SER A 192 -21.78 -13.69 29.35
CA SER A 192 -22.16 -12.33 29.73
C SER A 192 -22.23 -11.42 28.50
N GLN A 193 -23.45 -11.19 27.99
CA GLN A 193 -23.72 -10.34 26.83
C GLN A 193 -23.15 -8.94 27.01
N GLN A 194 -23.28 -8.37 28.23
CA GLN A 194 -22.77 -7.03 28.54
C GLN A 194 -21.25 -6.95 28.45
N ALA A 195 -20.53 -7.99 28.90
CA ALA A 195 -19.08 -8.04 28.83
C ALA A 195 -18.60 -8.18 27.38
N LEU A 196 -19.25 -9.04 26.59
CA LEU A 196 -18.97 -9.16 25.14
C LEU A 196 -19.24 -7.85 24.39
N LYS A 197 -20.37 -7.18 24.67
CA LYS A 197 -20.72 -5.87 24.08
C LYS A 197 -19.64 -4.83 24.34
N TRP A 198 -19.18 -4.70 25.59
CA TRP A 198 -18.16 -3.69 25.93
C TRP A 198 -16.75 -4.07 25.46
N ARG A 199 -16.39 -5.36 25.46
CA ARG A 199 -15.08 -5.81 24.95
C ARG A 199 -14.98 -5.63 23.44
N GLY A 200 -16.04 -5.99 22.71
CA GLY A 200 -16.11 -5.75 21.27
C GLY A 200 -16.01 -4.25 20.94
N LYS A 201 -16.63 -3.40 21.75
CA LYS A 201 -16.50 -1.93 21.62
C LYS A 201 -15.10 -1.43 21.94
N ALA A 202 -14.41 -1.98 22.95
CA ALA A 202 -13.03 -1.65 23.26
C ALA A 202 -12.08 -2.02 22.11
N HIS A 203 -12.20 -3.25 21.57
CA HIS A 203 -11.43 -3.69 20.42
C HIS A 203 -11.69 -2.83 19.18
N ARG A 204 -12.96 -2.43 18.95
CA ARG A 204 -13.30 -1.47 17.88
C ARG A 204 -12.56 -0.14 18.06
N MET A 205 -12.46 0.35 19.29
CA MET A 205 -11.73 1.59 19.61
C MET A 205 -10.22 1.45 19.43
N LEU A 206 -9.65 0.24 19.56
CA LEU A 206 -8.24 -0.02 19.30
C LEU A 206 -7.92 -0.32 17.83
N GLY A 207 -8.94 -0.53 16.99
CA GLY A 207 -8.77 -0.99 15.61
C GLY A 207 -8.58 -2.50 15.48
N ASP A 208 -8.81 -3.27 16.55
CA ASP A 208 -8.77 -4.74 16.53
C ASP A 208 -10.08 -5.31 15.92
N TRP A 209 -10.26 -5.15 14.61
CA TRP A 209 -11.54 -5.47 13.95
C TRP A 209 -11.91 -6.95 14.02
N ASP A 210 -10.93 -7.85 13.99
CA ASP A 210 -11.17 -9.29 14.05
C ASP A 210 -11.74 -9.72 15.41
N GLU A 211 -11.17 -9.20 16.50
CA GLU A 211 -11.56 -9.45 17.88
C GLU A 211 -12.92 -8.80 18.17
N ALA A 212 -13.10 -7.54 17.73
CA ALA A 212 -14.37 -6.83 17.86
C ALA A 212 -15.52 -7.58 17.18
N TYR A 213 -15.29 -8.10 15.97
CA TYR A 213 -16.29 -8.86 15.23
C TYR A 213 -16.69 -10.15 15.95
N LYS A 214 -15.70 -10.92 16.44
CA LYS A 214 -15.95 -12.16 17.20
C LYS A 214 -16.84 -11.88 18.42
N ASP A 215 -16.54 -10.83 19.17
CA ASP A 215 -17.30 -10.46 20.36
C ASP A 215 -18.72 -9.99 20.03
N PHE A 216 -18.90 -9.15 19.01
CA PHE A 216 -20.23 -8.71 18.61
C PHE A 216 -21.08 -9.85 18.05
N CYS A 217 -20.50 -10.78 17.29
CA CYS A 217 -21.22 -11.97 16.82
C CYS A 217 -21.67 -12.86 17.98
N LYS A 218 -20.80 -13.07 18.98
CA LYS A 218 -21.17 -13.83 20.18
C LYS A 218 -22.25 -13.11 20.99
N ALA A 219 -22.14 -11.80 21.17
CA ALA A 219 -23.15 -11.00 21.88
C ALA A 219 -24.54 -11.07 21.21
N GLN A 220 -24.60 -11.03 19.88
CA GLN A 220 -25.85 -11.14 19.11
C GLN A 220 -26.52 -12.51 19.22
N LEU A 221 -25.73 -13.58 19.39
CA LEU A 221 -26.26 -14.92 19.51
C LEU A 221 -27.05 -15.10 20.82
N SER A 222 -26.62 -14.42 21.89
CA SER A 222 -27.25 -14.50 23.19
C SER A 222 -28.51 -13.64 23.28
N ASP A 223 -28.43 -12.37 22.86
CA ASP A 223 -29.54 -11.42 22.93
C ASP A 223 -29.42 -10.38 21.82
N PHE A 224 -30.56 -10.01 21.23
CA PHE A 224 -30.61 -9.01 20.17
C PHE A 224 -30.46 -7.59 20.73
N ASP A 225 -29.45 -6.87 20.27
CA ASP A 225 -29.18 -5.48 20.59
C ASP A 225 -28.85 -4.72 19.29
N GLU A 226 -29.62 -3.67 19.00
CA GLU A 226 -29.53 -2.91 17.75
C GLU A 226 -28.17 -2.18 17.61
N ASP A 227 -27.61 -1.71 18.73
CA ASP A 227 -26.28 -1.08 18.73
C ASP A 227 -25.22 -2.11 18.33
N VAL A 228 -25.30 -3.31 18.93
CA VAL A 228 -24.36 -4.41 18.65
C VAL A 228 -24.49 -4.86 17.20
N GLN A 229 -25.71 -4.87 16.64
CA GLN A 229 -25.93 -5.16 15.23
C GLN A 229 -25.27 -4.14 14.32
N THR A 230 -25.43 -2.86 14.64
CA THR A 230 -24.85 -1.76 13.87
C THR A 230 -23.32 -1.82 13.92
N TRP A 231 -22.73 -1.94 15.11
CA TRP A 231 -21.28 -2.04 15.25
C TRP A 231 -20.70 -3.30 14.60
N CYS A 232 -21.40 -4.43 14.63
CA CYS A 232 -20.96 -5.64 13.94
C CYS A 232 -20.85 -5.44 12.42
N LYS A 233 -21.84 -4.77 11.81
CA LYS A 233 -21.82 -4.44 10.37
C LYS A 233 -20.66 -3.49 10.03
N GLU A 234 -20.44 -2.46 10.84
CA GLU A 234 -19.32 -1.52 10.67
C GLU A 234 -17.97 -2.24 10.74
N VAL A 235 -17.75 -3.05 11.78
CA VAL A 235 -16.51 -3.81 11.97
C VAL A 235 -16.29 -4.80 10.83
N GLN A 236 -17.34 -5.49 10.37
CA GLN A 236 -17.27 -6.38 9.22
C GLN A 236 -16.84 -5.63 7.95
N ALA A 237 -17.34 -4.41 7.73
CA ALA A 237 -16.96 -3.59 6.58
C ALA A 237 -15.48 -3.17 6.66
N LYS A 238 -15.00 -2.74 7.83
CA LYS A 238 -13.58 -2.37 8.05
C LYS A 238 -12.65 -3.57 7.83
N LYS A 239 -12.99 -4.74 8.37
CA LYS A 239 -12.25 -5.99 8.13
C LYS A 239 -12.17 -6.36 6.64
N VAL A 240 -13.28 -6.25 5.90
CA VAL A 240 -13.28 -6.50 4.45
C VAL A 240 -12.41 -5.47 3.73
N ALA A 241 -12.43 -4.20 4.14
CA ALA A 241 -11.58 -3.15 3.56
C ALA A 241 -10.08 -3.43 3.79
N GLU A 242 -9.69 -3.78 5.03
CA GLU A 242 -8.30 -4.15 5.33
C GLU A 242 -7.83 -5.37 4.56
N HIS A 243 -8.69 -6.39 4.43
CA HIS A 243 -8.41 -7.55 3.63
C HIS A 243 -8.19 -7.16 2.15
N LYS A 244 -9.09 -6.38 1.54
CA LYS A 244 -8.92 -5.91 0.14
C LYS A 244 -7.59 -5.19 -0.06
N ARG A 245 -7.24 -4.27 0.85
CA ARG A 245 -5.98 -3.51 0.81
C ARG A 245 -4.75 -4.41 0.92
N LYS A 246 -4.79 -5.45 1.76
CA LYS A 246 -3.71 -6.43 1.83
C LYS A 246 -3.48 -7.12 0.48
N TYR A 247 -4.55 -7.45 -0.25
CA TYR A 247 -4.45 -8.07 -1.56
C TYR A 247 -4.02 -7.09 -2.65
N GLU A 248 -4.45 -5.82 -2.57
CA GLU A 248 -3.99 -4.74 -3.45
C GLU A 248 -2.48 -4.50 -3.28
N ARG A 249 -1.99 -4.31 -2.04
CA ARG A 249 -0.54 -4.21 -1.76
C ARG A 249 0.24 -5.41 -2.28
N LEU A 250 -0.29 -6.63 -2.09
CA LEU A 250 0.37 -7.83 -2.59
C LEU A 250 0.41 -7.89 -4.13
N ARG A 251 -0.61 -7.36 -4.81
CA ARG A 251 -0.64 -7.25 -6.27
C ARG A 251 0.37 -6.21 -6.76
N GLU A 252 0.41 -5.05 -6.13
CA GLU A 252 1.36 -3.97 -6.46
C GLU A 252 2.81 -4.43 -6.30
N VAL A 253 3.14 -5.09 -5.18
CA VAL A 253 4.47 -5.68 -4.97
C VAL A 253 4.84 -6.66 -6.09
N LYS A 254 3.92 -7.54 -6.48
CA LYS A 254 4.15 -8.48 -7.60
C LYS A 254 4.35 -7.75 -8.93
N GLU A 255 3.60 -6.68 -9.19
CA GLU A 255 3.76 -5.88 -10.40
C GLU A 255 5.09 -5.13 -10.43
N ILE A 256 5.53 -4.59 -9.28
CA ILE A 256 6.84 -3.95 -9.11
C ILE A 256 7.96 -4.95 -9.34
N ASP A 257 7.88 -6.14 -8.74
CA ASP A 257 8.91 -7.18 -8.91
C ASP A 257 8.97 -7.68 -10.36
N ALA A 258 7.82 -7.85 -11.01
CA ALA A 258 7.77 -8.22 -12.43
C ALA A 258 8.35 -7.11 -13.33
N LYS A 259 8.08 -5.83 -13.03
CA LYS A 259 8.70 -4.69 -13.73
C LYS A 259 10.22 -4.68 -13.53
N ARG A 260 10.71 -4.86 -12.30
CA ARG A 260 12.14 -4.95 -11.98
C ARG A 260 12.83 -6.08 -12.72
N GLU A 261 12.21 -7.26 -12.80
CA GLU A 261 12.75 -8.40 -13.53
C GLU A 261 12.83 -8.13 -15.06
N ARG A 262 11.79 -7.49 -15.63
CA ARG A 262 11.80 -7.09 -17.05
C ARG A 262 12.92 -6.10 -17.36
N VAL A 263 13.11 -5.09 -16.52
CA VAL A 263 14.19 -4.11 -16.67
C VAL A 263 15.55 -4.80 -16.59
N ARG A 264 15.75 -5.69 -15.61
CA ARG A 264 17.02 -6.44 -15.49
C ARG A 264 17.31 -7.28 -16.73
N LYS A 265 16.33 -8.05 -17.23
CA LYS A 265 16.49 -8.85 -18.46
C LYS A 265 16.78 -7.98 -19.68
N ALA A 266 16.14 -6.82 -19.79
CA ALA A 266 16.41 -5.88 -20.89
C ALA A 266 17.84 -5.31 -20.81
N GLN A 267 18.31 -4.95 -19.61
CA GLN A 267 19.68 -4.48 -19.40
C GLN A 267 20.71 -5.57 -19.72
N GLU A 268 20.50 -6.81 -19.27
CA GLU A 268 21.37 -7.96 -19.58
C GLU A 268 21.42 -8.24 -21.08
N ALA A 269 20.28 -8.22 -21.77
CA ALA A 269 20.20 -8.42 -23.22
C ALA A 269 20.91 -7.30 -23.99
N TYR A 270 20.74 -6.04 -23.56
CA TYR A 270 21.43 -4.90 -24.15
C TYR A 270 22.96 -5.01 -23.97
N ALA A 271 23.43 -5.33 -22.76
CA ALA A 271 24.84 -5.52 -22.48
C ALA A 271 25.45 -6.65 -23.33
N LYS A 272 24.73 -7.76 -23.49
CA LYS A 272 25.15 -8.88 -24.34
C LYS A 272 25.22 -8.48 -25.82
N ALA A 273 24.23 -7.75 -26.33
CA ALA A 273 24.23 -7.26 -27.70
C ALA A 273 25.42 -6.32 -27.98
N GLN A 274 25.74 -5.44 -27.03
CA GLN A 274 26.92 -4.57 -27.10
C GLN A 274 28.23 -5.36 -27.11
N GLN A 275 28.34 -6.41 -26.30
CA GLN A 275 29.52 -7.30 -26.32
C GLN A 275 29.67 -8.03 -27.66
N GLU A 276 28.59 -8.62 -28.19
CA GLU A 276 28.60 -9.31 -29.49
C GLU A 276 28.96 -8.36 -30.64
N GLU A 277 28.45 -7.13 -30.63
CA GLU A 277 28.79 -6.12 -31.62
C GLU A 277 30.27 -5.72 -31.55
N ASN A 278 30.80 -5.51 -30.34
CA ASN A 278 32.22 -5.19 -30.13
C ASN A 278 33.13 -6.34 -30.58
N GLU A 279 32.78 -7.59 -30.26
CA GLU A 279 33.51 -8.77 -30.74
C GLU A 279 33.47 -8.89 -32.27
N ARG A 280 32.31 -8.65 -32.89
CA ARG A 280 32.17 -8.67 -34.34
C ARG A 280 33.04 -7.59 -34.98
N ARG A 281 33.01 -6.36 -34.47
CA ARG A 281 33.86 -5.25 -34.95
C ARG A 281 35.35 -5.59 -34.79
N ALA A 282 35.75 -6.22 -33.69
CA ALA A 282 37.14 -6.66 -33.48
C ALA A 282 37.58 -7.73 -34.48
N ARG A 283 36.73 -8.73 -34.78
CA ARG A 283 37.00 -9.76 -35.80
C ARG A 283 37.11 -9.16 -37.21
N GLU A 284 36.25 -8.19 -37.53
CA GLU A 284 36.31 -7.46 -38.81
C GLU A 284 37.59 -6.61 -38.95
N GLN A 285 38.06 -5.99 -37.87
CA GLN A 285 39.35 -5.28 -37.86
C GLN A 285 40.55 -6.22 -38.00
N GLN A 286 40.54 -7.38 -37.34
CA GLN A 286 41.60 -8.39 -37.49
C GLN A 286 41.67 -8.96 -38.91
N THR A 287 40.54 -9.24 -39.54
CA THR A 287 40.50 -9.72 -40.93
C THR A 287 40.95 -8.67 -41.94
N ARG A 288 40.62 -7.38 -41.73
CA ARG A 288 41.17 -6.26 -42.52
C ARG A 288 42.68 -6.08 -42.33
N SER A 289 43.20 -6.31 -41.13
CA SER A 289 44.65 -6.28 -40.88
C SER A 289 45.40 -7.49 -41.45
N ALA A 290 44.72 -8.63 -41.63
CA ALA A 290 45.28 -9.84 -42.24
C ALA A 290 45.17 -9.86 -43.79
N GLY A 291 44.30 -9.03 -44.38
CA GLY A 291 44.11 -8.89 -45.83
C GLY A 291 45.17 -8.07 -46.57
N GLY A 292 46.25 -7.66 -45.90
CA GLY A 292 47.36 -6.89 -46.46
C GLY A 292 48.48 -7.73 -47.08
N GLN A 293 48.21 -8.92 -47.61
CA GLN A 293 49.18 -9.69 -48.39
C GLN A 293 48.79 -9.71 -49.86
N GLN A 294 49.61 -9.01 -50.66
CA GLN A 294 49.68 -9.07 -52.12
C GLN A 294 49.35 -10.46 -52.68
N PHE A 295 48.31 -10.54 -53.50
CA PHE A 295 48.21 -11.59 -54.50
C PHE A 295 49.11 -11.20 -55.70
N PRO A 296 50.15 -11.97 -56.04
CA PRO A 296 50.97 -11.72 -57.22
C PRO A 296 50.20 -12.16 -58.48
N GLY A 297 50.32 -11.36 -59.53
CA GLY A 297 49.43 -11.37 -60.68
C GLY A 297 49.44 -12.63 -61.55
N PHE A 298 48.38 -12.74 -62.34
CA PHE A 298 48.40 -13.45 -63.62
C PHE A 298 47.87 -12.52 -64.72
N PRO A 299 48.61 -12.35 -65.83
CA PRO A 299 48.30 -11.39 -66.89
C PRO A 299 47.42 -12.01 -68.00
N GLY A 300 46.56 -11.17 -68.58
CA GLY A 300 46.13 -11.31 -69.99
C GLY A 300 44.70 -11.78 -70.20
N GLY A 301 43.82 -10.86 -70.58
CA GLY A 301 42.45 -11.17 -71.01
C GLY A 301 41.63 -9.92 -71.33
N MET A 302 42.15 -9.08 -72.22
CA MET A 302 41.48 -7.89 -72.75
C MET A 302 40.22 -8.28 -73.53
N GLY A 303 39.08 -7.67 -73.21
CA GLY A 303 37.87 -7.79 -74.03
C GLY A 303 36.68 -7.00 -73.51
N GLY A 304 36.51 -5.77 -74.00
CA GLY A 304 35.18 -5.17 -74.14
C GLY A 304 34.76 -4.13 -73.10
N MET A 305 35.29 -2.91 -73.24
CA MET A 305 34.65 -1.71 -72.72
C MET A 305 33.43 -1.37 -73.60
N GLY A 306 32.27 -1.18 -72.98
CA GLY A 306 31.09 -0.66 -73.66
C GLY A 306 29.91 -0.43 -72.73
N GLY A 307 29.55 0.85 -72.54
CA GLY A 307 28.15 1.22 -72.26
C GLY A 307 27.80 1.57 -70.82
N MET A 308 28.12 2.79 -70.43
CA MET A 308 27.37 3.57 -69.45
C MET A 308 25.91 3.75 -69.93
N GLY A 309 24.92 3.48 -69.07
CA GLY A 309 23.55 3.91 -69.30
C GLY A 309 22.48 3.11 -68.55
N GLY A 310 21.63 3.80 -67.80
CA GLY A 310 20.26 3.35 -67.58
C GLY A 310 19.88 2.96 -66.15
N MET A 311 19.70 3.97 -65.31
CA MET A 311 18.69 3.94 -64.25
C MET A 311 17.31 3.74 -64.92
N GLY A 312 16.57 2.71 -64.53
CA GLY A 312 15.21 2.50 -65.01
C GLY A 312 14.55 1.23 -64.47
N GLY A 313 13.38 1.41 -63.85
CA GLY A 313 12.30 0.44 -64.02
C GLY A 313 12.14 -0.61 -62.93
N MET A 314 11.50 -0.19 -61.85
CA MET A 314 10.52 -0.94 -61.07
C MET A 314 9.73 -1.99 -61.89
N GLY A 315 9.60 -3.21 -61.34
CA GLY A 315 8.58 -4.17 -61.75
C GLY A 315 8.89 -5.61 -61.34
N GLY A 316 8.11 -6.18 -60.41
CA GLY A 316 8.12 -7.64 -60.22
C GLY A 316 7.85 -8.14 -58.80
N MET A 317 6.65 -7.89 -58.32
CA MET A 317 5.97 -8.54 -57.20
C MET A 317 6.16 -10.08 -57.18
N GLY A 318 6.50 -10.64 -56.01
CA GLY A 318 6.40 -12.07 -55.76
C GLY A 318 7.14 -12.53 -54.49
N GLY A 319 6.40 -12.74 -53.39
CA GLY A 319 6.92 -13.51 -52.25
C GLY A 319 6.56 -13.02 -50.85
N MET A 320 5.27 -12.76 -50.59
CA MET A 320 4.75 -12.77 -49.22
C MET A 320 4.44 -14.22 -48.83
N GLY A 321 5.05 -14.68 -47.75
CA GLY A 321 4.80 -16.02 -47.22
C GLY A 321 5.15 -16.09 -45.73
N GLY A 322 4.14 -15.87 -44.88
CA GLY A 322 4.11 -16.45 -43.55
C GLY A 322 4.47 -15.53 -42.38
N MET A 323 3.53 -14.66 -41.99
CA MET A 323 3.40 -14.29 -40.57
C MET A 323 1.95 -13.92 -40.29
N GLY A 324 1.12 -14.94 -40.15
CA GLY A 324 -0.25 -14.82 -39.65
C GLY A 324 -0.28 -15.13 -38.16
N GLY A 325 -1.01 -14.30 -37.40
CA GLY A 325 -1.54 -14.71 -36.10
C GLY A 325 -0.98 -14.00 -34.87
N ALA A 326 -1.04 -12.67 -34.83
CA ALA A 326 -1.29 -11.97 -33.58
C ALA A 326 -2.22 -10.80 -33.90
N ASP A 327 -3.49 -11.03 -33.58
CA ASP A 327 -4.58 -10.06 -33.54
C ASP A 327 -4.15 -8.89 -32.64
N LEU A 328 -3.65 -7.83 -33.25
CA LEU A 328 -3.45 -6.53 -32.63
C LEU A 328 -4.79 -5.79 -32.67
N GLY A 329 -5.78 -6.41 -32.03
CA GLY A 329 -7.05 -5.79 -31.72
C GLY A 329 -6.83 -4.57 -30.83
N ASP A 330 -7.41 -3.47 -31.27
CA ASP A 330 -7.86 -2.37 -30.41
C ASP A 330 -6.78 -1.60 -29.64
N LEU A 331 -5.96 -0.86 -30.38
CA LEU A 331 -5.27 0.32 -29.87
C LEU A 331 -5.83 1.56 -30.58
N GLY A 332 -7.06 1.91 -30.21
CA GLY A 332 -7.64 3.24 -30.31
C GLY A 332 -7.27 4.05 -31.55
N GLY A 333 -7.82 3.70 -32.72
CA GLY A 333 -7.91 4.58 -33.89
C GLY A 333 -6.60 5.05 -34.56
N LEU A 334 -5.43 4.72 -34.01
CA LEU A 334 -4.15 5.27 -34.50
C LEU A 334 -3.73 4.70 -35.86
N GLY A 335 -4.12 3.46 -36.17
CA GLY A 335 -3.85 2.81 -37.46
C GLY A 335 -4.61 3.43 -38.64
N ALA A 336 -5.72 4.13 -38.39
CA ALA A 336 -6.51 4.80 -39.42
C ALA A 336 -5.95 6.19 -39.80
N VAL A 337 -5.14 6.78 -38.92
CA VAL A 337 -4.51 8.10 -39.11
C VAL A 337 -3.24 7.99 -39.96
N MET A 338 -2.50 6.88 -39.83
CA MET A 338 -1.21 6.68 -40.52
C MET A 338 -1.35 6.34 -42.02
N ASN A 339 -2.56 6.04 -42.49
CA ASN A 339 -2.85 5.69 -43.88
C ASN A 339 -3.60 6.79 -44.65
N ASP A 340 -3.79 7.99 -44.08
CA ASP A 340 -4.42 9.11 -44.77
C ASP A 340 -3.38 10.00 -45.47
N PRO A 341 -3.37 10.07 -46.81
CA PRO A 341 -2.37 10.83 -47.56
C PRO A 341 -2.41 12.33 -47.27
N GLU A 342 -3.56 12.91 -46.89
CA GLU A 342 -3.67 14.34 -46.57
C GLU A 342 -3.18 14.67 -45.16
N ILE A 343 -3.26 13.74 -44.22
CA ILE A 343 -2.70 13.91 -42.86
C ILE A 343 -1.18 13.79 -42.90
N LEU A 344 -0.66 12.87 -43.72
CA LEU A 344 0.78 12.72 -43.95
C LEU A 344 1.40 13.94 -44.62
N GLU A 345 0.71 14.54 -45.60
CA GLU A 345 1.16 15.78 -46.24
C GLU A 345 1.15 16.96 -45.26
N ALA A 346 0.11 17.07 -44.42
CA ALA A 346 0.04 18.14 -43.43
C ALA A 346 1.03 17.97 -42.27
N LEU A 347 1.44 16.73 -41.96
CA LEU A 347 2.51 16.44 -40.99
C LEU A 347 3.91 16.77 -41.53
N GLN A 348 4.05 17.00 -42.84
CA GLN A 348 5.30 17.44 -43.47
C GLN A 348 5.46 18.96 -43.48
N ASP A 349 4.41 19.71 -43.09
CA ASP A 349 4.50 21.16 -42.96
C ASP A 349 5.30 21.52 -41.68
N PRO A 350 6.39 22.31 -41.79
CA PRO A 350 7.26 22.64 -40.65
C PRO A 350 6.53 23.39 -39.53
N ASP A 351 5.47 24.15 -39.84
CA ASP A 351 4.67 24.86 -38.83
C ASP A 351 3.83 23.90 -38.00
N VAL A 352 3.36 22.80 -38.61
CA VAL A 352 2.54 21.77 -37.98
C VAL A 352 3.40 20.83 -37.13
N GLN A 353 4.60 20.47 -37.60
CA GLN A 353 5.55 19.68 -36.83
C GLN A 353 6.01 20.41 -35.57
N LYS A 354 6.32 21.71 -35.70
CA LYS A 354 6.71 22.53 -34.55
C LYS A 354 5.58 22.62 -33.53
N ALA A 355 4.34 22.87 -33.98
CA ALA A 355 3.17 22.89 -33.11
C ALA A 355 2.93 21.52 -32.43
N PHE A 356 3.08 20.41 -33.15
CA PHE A 356 2.90 19.08 -32.58
C PHE A 356 3.99 18.72 -31.56
N SER A 357 5.25 19.10 -31.83
CA SER A 357 6.37 18.92 -30.90
C SER A 357 6.22 19.76 -29.64
N GLU A 358 5.74 21.01 -29.76
CA GLU A 358 5.54 21.90 -28.63
C GLU A 358 4.35 21.46 -27.76
N VAL A 359 3.28 20.95 -28.38
CA VAL A 359 2.13 20.36 -27.67
C VAL A 359 2.46 19.01 -27.03
N SER A 360 3.29 18.20 -27.69
CA SER A 360 3.76 16.92 -27.14
C SER A 360 4.69 17.11 -25.93
N ALA A 361 5.44 18.21 -25.90
CA ALA A 361 6.28 18.57 -24.77
C ALA A 361 5.50 19.28 -23.65
N ASP A 362 4.44 20.02 -24.00
CA ASP A 362 3.59 20.74 -23.04
C ASP A 362 2.13 20.81 -23.55
N PRO A 363 1.22 19.99 -22.99
CA PRO A 363 -0.19 19.96 -23.39
C PRO A 363 -0.93 21.29 -23.24
N SER A 364 -0.43 22.20 -22.39
CA SER A 364 -1.04 23.50 -22.11
C SER A 364 -0.93 24.47 -23.29
N LYS A 365 0.01 24.23 -24.21
CA LYS A 365 0.25 25.07 -25.40
C LYS A 365 -0.67 24.76 -26.57
N LEU A 366 -1.50 23.72 -26.47
CA LEU A 366 -2.45 23.33 -27.52
C LEU A 366 -3.38 24.49 -27.93
N ALA A 367 -3.87 25.26 -26.95
CA ALA A 367 -4.75 26.41 -27.20
C ALA A 367 -4.06 27.53 -27.99
N ALA A 368 -2.74 27.70 -27.84
CA ALA A 368 -1.98 28.71 -28.58
C ALA A 368 -1.84 28.34 -30.06
N HIS A 369 -1.64 27.05 -30.37
CA HIS A 369 -1.48 26.57 -31.75
C HIS A 369 -2.80 26.32 -32.50
N GLN A 370 -3.94 26.28 -31.79
CA GLN A 370 -5.28 26.27 -32.42
C GLN A 370 -5.57 27.52 -33.25
N SER A 371 -4.89 28.64 -32.97
CA SER A 371 -5.01 29.87 -33.74
C SER A 371 -4.36 29.79 -35.13
N ASN A 372 -3.46 28.81 -35.36
CA ASN A 372 -2.82 28.62 -36.65
C ASN A 372 -3.80 27.91 -37.62
N PRO A 373 -4.19 28.54 -38.76
CA PRO A 373 -5.16 27.98 -39.69
C PRO A 373 -4.77 26.61 -40.27
N LYS A 374 -3.46 26.32 -40.38
CA LYS A 374 -2.95 25.05 -40.89
C LYS A 374 -3.11 23.93 -39.86
N VAL A 375 -2.71 24.20 -38.61
CA VAL A 375 -2.82 23.25 -37.48
C VAL A 375 -4.29 22.96 -37.16
N ARG A 376 -5.15 23.98 -37.21
CA ARG A 376 -6.60 23.83 -37.01
C ARG A 376 -7.25 22.89 -38.03
N LYS A 377 -6.91 22.99 -39.31
CA LYS A 377 -7.42 22.08 -40.36
C LYS A 377 -7.03 20.62 -40.12
N VAL A 378 -5.82 20.38 -39.61
CA VAL A 378 -5.35 19.03 -39.25
C VAL A 378 -6.09 18.50 -38.04
N MET A 379 -6.25 19.32 -37.00
CA MET A 379 -6.98 18.95 -35.78
C MET A 379 -8.47 18.72 -36.02
N GLU A 380 -9.13 19.51 -36.88
CA GLU A 380 -10.53 19.32 -37.28
C GLU A 380 -10.73 18.00 -38.05
N LYS A 381 -9.79 17.63 -38.93
CA LYS A 381 -9.83 16.33 -39.62
C LYS A 381 -9.56 15.16 -38.68
N LEU A 382 -8.62 15.31 -37.74
CA LEU A 382 -8.34 14.31 -36.72
C LEU A 382 -9.57 14.08 -35.83
N ALA A 383 -10.21 15.15 -35.37
CA ALA A 383 -11.43 15.12 -34.58
C ALA A 383 -12.63 14.57 -35.35
N SER A 384 -12.78 14.89 -36.64
CA SER A 384 -13.83 14.35 -37.50
C SER A 384 -13.70 12.85 -37.74
N LYS A 385 -12.47 12.30 -37.79
CA LYS A 385 -12.24 10.86 -37.91
C LYS A 385 -12.34 10.12 -36.58
N PHE A 386 -12.05 10.78 -35.47
CA PHE A 386 -12.18 10.18 -34.13
C PHE A 386 -13.60 10.30 -33.54
N GLY A 387 -14.40 11.27 -34.00
CA GLY A 387 -15.77 11.54 -33.52
C GLY A 387 -16.90 10.91 -34.33
N GLY A 388 -16.59 10.02 -35.28
CA GLY A 388 -17.54 9.48 -36.26
C GLY A 388 -18.00 8.04 -35.99
N ALA A 389 -18.62 7.78 -34.83
CA ALA A 389 -19.47 6.61 -34.59
C ALA A 389 -20.68 7.04 -33.72
N GLY A 390 -21.81 7.41 -34.34
CA GLY A 390 -23.05 7.84 -33.65
C GLY A 390 -23.88 6.67 -33.09
N GLY A 391 -24.85 6.82 -32.18
CA GLY A 391 -25.53 7.96 -31.53
C GLY A 391 -26.39 7.43 -30.33
N PRO A 392 -27.53 8.02 -29.87
CA PRO A 392 -28.09 9.36 -30.04
C PRO A 392 -28.06 10.21 -28.73
N MET A 393 -28.07 11.54 -28.89
CA MET A 393 -28.25 12.50 -27.80
C MET A 393 -29.75 12.74 -27.53
N GLY A 394 -30.19 12.46 -26.30
CA GLY A 394 -31.42 12.98 -25.69
C GLY A 394 -31.03 13.61 -24.35
N GLY A 395 -31.27 14.92 -24.22
CA GLY A 395 -30.60 15.80 -23.26
C GLY A 395 -31.10 15.74 -21.82
N GLY A 396 -30.31 16.39 -20.95
CA GLY A 396 -30.65 16.66 -19.56
C GLY A 396 -29.46 17.18 -18.76
N PHE A 397 -28.94 18.36 -19.12
CA PHE A 397 -28.05 19.12 -18.23
C PHE A 397 -28.85 20.27 -17.57
N PRO A 398 -28.80 20.40 -16.24
CA PRO A 398 -29.45 21.50 -15.53
C PRO A 398 -28.62 22.79 -15.60
N ASN A 399 -29.40 23.84 -15.77
CA ASN A 399 -29.14 25.27 -15.94
C ASN A 399 -28.19 25.88 -14.90
N PHE A 400 -27.27 26.73 -15.36
CA PHE A 400 -26.57 27.74 -14.54
C PHE A 400 -27.39 29.05 -14.54
N PRO A 401 -27.41 29.86 -13.45
CA PRO A 401 -28.33 31.00 -13.32
C PRO A 401 -27.83 32.23 -14.08
N GLY A 402 -28.71 32.78 -14.92
CA GLY A 402 -28.51 34.04 -15.63
C GLY A 402 -28.76 35.27 -14.77
N GLY A 403 -27.95 36.31 -14.99
CA GLY A 403 -28.12 37.66 -14.48
C GLY A 403 -28.68 38.61 -15.56
N MET A 404 -29.44 39.59 -15.07
CA MET A 404 -29.85 40.87 -15.68
C MET A 404 -30.89 40.87 -16.82
N GLY A 405 -31.99 41.60 -16.57
CA GLY A 405 -32.84 42.17 -17.62
C GLY A 405 -34.25 42.54 -17.14
N GLY A 406 -34.44 43.78 -16.68
CA GLY A 406 -35.65 44.28 -16.01
C GLY A 406 -36.96 44.39 -16.82
N GLY A 407 -38.04 44.74 -16.12
CA GLY A 407 -39.32 45.14 -16.72
C GLY A 407 -40.44 45.22 -15.67
N ALA A 408 -40.92 46.43 -15.40
CA ALA A 408 -41.85 46.79 -14.33
C ALA A 408 -43.35 46.62 -14.67
N SER A 409 -44.17 46.34 -13.66
CA SER A 409 -45.55 46.85 -13.42
C SER A 409 -46.14 46.09 -12.22
N ALA A 410 -46.29 46.69 -11.03
CA ALA A 410 -47.41 47.54 -10.57
C ALA A 410 -48.70 46.76 -10.24
N SER A 411 -49.17 46.99 -8.99
CA SER A 411 -50.44 46.60 -8.35
C SER A 411 -50.54 45.09 -8.01
N ASP A 412 -51.10 44.61 -6.90
CA ASP A 412 -52.09 45.16 -5.98
C ASP A 412 -52.06 44.40 -4.63
N THR A 413 -52.30 45.15 -3.55
CA THR A 413 -53.06 44.90 -2.30
C THR A 413 -53.21 43.52 -1.61
N ASN A 414 -53.14 43.61 -0.26
CA ASN A 414 -53.88 42.85 0.78
C ASN A 414 -53.55 41.37 1.00
N ASP A 415 -53.75 40.74 2.15
CA ASP A 415 -53.95 41.03 3.58
C ASP A 415 -53.89 39.64 4.25
N LEU A 416 -53.45 39.59 5.52
CA LEU A 416 -53.90 38.71 6.61
C LEU A 416 -54.49 37.31 6.28
N ASP A 417 -53.84 36.23 6.72
CA ASP A 417 -54.14 35.48 7.95
C ASP A 417 -53.01 34.48 8.28
#